data_AF-A0A835ZAN8-F1
#
_entry.id   AF-A0A835ZAN8-F1
#
_cell.length_a   1.000
_cell.length_b   1.000
_cell.length_c   1.000
_cell.angle_alpha   90.00
_cell.angle_beta   90.00
_cell.angle_gamma   90.00
#
_symmetry.space_group_name_H-M   'P 1'
#
loop_
_entity.id
_entity.type
_entity.pdbx_description
1 polymer ?
#
loop_
_entity_poly.entity_id
_entity_poly.type
_entity_poly.pdbx_seq_one_letter_code
_entity_poly.pdbx_strand_id
1 'polypeptide(L)'
;MEGVPLLFAASLVYVIAASIQCTHHTCTGSRGYAIVVGVVSLFITTLLIVIRAIKQAAMVDKMHKFISLFLFVWWGVGAAVGTFNGPFTDVGNGYFAAWAAFLFSTQYAYSASQIVRNMLDRGANAAMGGGAAPNNTAAPGDVQVDQSSSV
;
A
#
# COMPACT_ATOMS: atom_id res chain seq x y z
N MET A 1 3.78 -0.50 -10.73
CA MET A 1 2.44 -0.47 -10.09
C MET A 1 1.74 -1.83 -10.19
N GLU A 2 2.44 -2.93 -9.89
CA GLU A 2 1.93 -4.28 -10.17
C GLU A 2 1.00 -4.81 -9.07
N GLY A 3 1.07 -4.25 -7.86
CA GLY A 3 0.22 -4.65 -6.72
C GLY A 3 -1.18 -4.03 -6.68
N VAL A 4 -1.48 -2.99 -7.49
CA VAL A 4 -2.76 -2.26 -7.40
C VAL A 4 -3.98 -3.12 -7.77
N PRO A 5 -3.97 -3.94 -8.85
CA PRO A 5 -5.10 -4.81 -9.17
C PRO A 5 -5.36 -5.88 -8.09
N LEU A 6 -4.30 -6.40 -7.47
CA LEU A 6 -4.42 -7.37 -6.38
C LEU A 6 -5.01 -6.73 -5.13
N LEU A 7 -4.57 -5.50 -4.81
CA LEU A 7 -5.13 -4.72 -3.72
C LEU A 7 -6.61 -4.41 -3.96
N PHE A 8 -7.00 -4.07 -5.19
CA PHE A 8 -8.40 -3.87 -5.57
C PHE A 8 -9.23 -5.14 -5.31
N ALA A 9 -8.77 -6.30 -5.78
CA ALA A 9 -9.47 -7.57 -5.57
C ALA A 9 -9.60 -7.93 -4.08
N ALA A 10 -8.53 -7.79 -3.30
CA ALA A 10 -8.57 -8.02 -1.86
C ALA A 10 -9.52 -7.04 -1.15
N SER A 11 -9.51 -5.77 -1.52
CA SER A 11 -10.43 -4.75 -1.00
C SER A 11 -11.89 -5.09 -1.32
N LEU A 12 -12.16 -5.62 -2.52
CA LEU A 12 -13.50 -6.03 -2.93
C LEU A 12 -14.03 -7.17 -2.06
N VAL A 13 -13.24 -8.22 -1.89
CA VAL A 13 -13.60 -9.36 -1.02
C VAL A 13 -13.81 -8.89 0.41
N TYR A 14 -12.96 -8.00 0.92
CA TYR A 14 -13.08 -7.44 2.26
C TYR A 14 -14.38 -6.63 2.45
N VAL A 15 -14.73 -5.74 1.51
CA VAL A 15 -16.00 -4.99 1.57
C VAL A 15 -17.20 -5.91 1.50
N ILE A 16 -17.18 -6.94 0.64
CA ILE A 16 -18.29 -7.90 0.55
C ILE A 16 -18.47 -8.62 1.89
N ALA A 17 -17.38 -9.14 2.47
CA ALA A 17 -17.43 -9.80 3.78
C ALA A 17 -17.90 -8.85 4.89
N ALA A 18 -17.46 -7.59 4.87
CA ALA A 18 -17.86 -6.58 5.85
C ALA A 18 -19.33 -6.22 5.71
N SER A 19 -19.83 -6.13 4.47
CA SER A 19 -21.23 -5.85 4.16
C SER A 19 -22.13 -6.98 4.64
N ILE A 20 -21.74 -8.24 4.45
CA ILE A 20 -22.50 -9.40 4.96
C ILE A 20 -22.59 -9.37 6.49
N GLN A 21 -21.48 -9.11 7.18
CA GLN A 21 -21.46 -8.93 8.65
C GLN A 21 -22.40 -7.82 9.12
N CYS A 22 -22.56 -6.79 8.29
CA CYS A 22 -23.44 -5.66 8.52
C CYS A 22 -24.92 -5.94 8.24
N THR A 23 -25.24 -6.97 7.46
CA THR A 23 -26.63 -7.41 7.27
C THR A 23 -27.14 -8.22 8.47
N HIS A 24 -26.27 -8.99 9.11
CA HIS A 24 -26.63 -9.82 10.27
C HIS A 24 -26.59 -9.08 11.62
N HIS A 25 -25.94 -7.91 11.67
CA HIS A 25 -25.75 -7.13 12.90
C HIS A 25 -25.84 -5.62 12.63
N THR A 26 -26.04 -4.81 13.67
CA THR A 26 -26.04 -3.36 13.52
C THR A 26 -24.69 -2.84 13.01
N CYS A 27 -24.72 -2.06 11.92
CA CYS A 27 -23.55 -1.39 11.33
C CYS A 27 -23.09 -0.19 12.17
N THR A 28 -22.56 -0.43 13.36
CA THR A 28 -21.99 0.60 14.22
C THR A 28 -20.58 0.21 14.67
N GLY A 29 -19.78 1.21 15.05
CA GLY A 29 -18.42 1.00 15.53
C GLY A 29 -17.50 0.32 14.52
N SER A 30 -16.81 -0.74 14.95
CA SER A 30 -15.81 -1.45 14.15
C SER A 30 -16.35 -2.11 12.88
N ARG A 31 -17.62 -2.53 12.86
CA ARG A 31 -18.27 -3.10 11.67
C ARG A 31 -18.45 -2.07 10.55
N GLY A 32 -18.94 -0.88 10.91
CA GLY A 32 -19.07 0.24 9.98
C GLY A 32 -17.71 0.72 9.50
N TYR A 33 -16.73 0.79 10.41
CA TYR A 33 -15.35 1.12 10.05
C TYR A 33 -14.74 0.14 9.03
N ALA A 34 -14.96 -1.18 9.19
CA ALA A 34 -14.48 -2.18 8.23
C ALA A 34 -15.03 -1.94 6.81
N ILE A 35 -16.30 -1.55 6.66
CA ILE A 35 -16.84 -1.17 5.34
C ILE A 35 -16.09 0.03 4.78
N VAL A 36 -15.90 1.09 5.58
CA VAL A 36 -15.20 2.31 5.16
C VAL A 36 -13.76 2.01 4.73
N VAL A 37 -13.04 1.17 5.48
CA VAL A 37 -11.66 0.76 5.15
C VAL A 37 -11.59 0.19 3.73
N GLY A 38 -12.47 -0.77 3.42
CA GLY A 38 -12.47 -1.40 2.12
C GLY A 38 -13.00 -0.50 1.00
N VAL A 39 -14.02 0.32 1.25
CA VAL A 39 -14.61 1.24 0.24
C VAL A 39 -13.61 2.33 -0.15
N VAL A 40 -12.92 2.94 0.81
CA VAL A 40 -11.88 3.94 0.53
C VAL A 40 -10.77 3.34 -0.33
N SER A 41 -10.31 2.13 0.02
CA SER A 41 -9.28 1.43 -0.76
C SER A 41 -9.78 1.08 -2.17
N LEU A 42 -11.00 0.56 -2.30
CA LEU A 42 -11.62 0.26 -3.59
C LEU A 42 -11.71 1.50 -4.47
N PHE A 43 -12.17 2.62 -3.93
CA PHE A 43 -12.30 3.87 -4.67
C PHE A 43 -10.93 4.35 -5.18
N ILE A 44 -9.93 4.42 -4.30
CA ILE A 44 -8.58 4.86 -4.66
C ILE A 44 -7.96 3.93 -5.71
N THR A 45 -8.03 2.61 -5.50
CA THR A 45 -7.46 1.63 -6.44
C THR A 45 -8.19 1.64 -7.78
N THR A 46 -9.51 1.83 -7.79
CA THR A 46 -10.30 2.01 -9.02
C THR A 46 -9.84 3.25 -9.79
N LEU A 47 -9.71 4.40 -9.13
CA LEU A 47 -9.23 5.62 -9.76
C LEU A 47 -7.84 5.41 -10.37
N LEU A 48 -6.91 4.79 -9.65
CA LEU A 48 -5.57 4.49 -10.16
C LEU A 48 -5.60 3.57 -11.40
N ILE A 49 -6.46 2.56 -11.41
CA ILE A 49 -6.65 1.66 -12.55
C ILE A 49 -7.22 2.41 -13.74
N VAL A 50 -8.24 3.26 -13.54
CA VAL A 50 -8.87 4.06 -14.59
C VAL A 50 -7.89 5.07 -15.18
N ILE A 51 -7.16 5.82 -14.36
CA ILE A 51 -6.16 6.81 -14.82
C ILE A 51 -5.08 6.11 -15.66
N ARG A 52 -4.69 4.89 -15.29
CA ARG A 52 -3.78 4.06 -16.09
C ARG A 52 -4.40 3.63 -17.42
N ALA A 53 -5.67 3.22 -17.43
CA ALA A 53 -6.37 2.80 -18.63
C ALA A 53 -6.47 3.93 -19.67
N ILE A 54 -6.65 5.18 -19.22
CA ILE A 54 -6.66 6.38 -20.08
C ILE A 54 -5.24 6.91 -20.41
N LYS A 55 -4.19 6.15 -20.10
CA LYS A 55 -2.77 6.45 -20.40
C LYS A 55 -2.25 7.79 -19.84
N GLN A 56 -2.87 8.35 -18.80
CA GLN A 56 -2.42 9.58 -18.15
C GLN A 56 -1.36 9.31 -17.07
N ALA A 57 -0.25 8.65 -17.45
CA ALA A 57 0.79 8.19 -16.52
C ALA A 57 1.47 9.35 -15.75
N ALA A 58 1.63 10.52 -16.37
CA ALA A 58 2.33 11.67 -15.78
C ALA A 58 1.68 12.21 -14.48
N MET A 59 0.35 12.08 -14.35
CA MET A 59 -0.36 12.48 -13.13
C MET A 59 -0.13 11.48 -11.99
N VAL A 60 -0.09 10.19 -12.34
CA VAL A 60 0.07 9.10 -11.37
C VAL A 60 1.47 9.10 -10.77
N ASP A 61 2.52 9.37 -11.54
CA ASP A 61 3.91 9.32 -11.07
C ASP A 61 4.19 10.30 -9.91
N LYS A 62 3.50 11.43 -9.86
CA LYS A 62 3.64 12.39 -8.76
C LYS A 62 2.88 11.96 -7.51
N MET A 63 1.70 11.37 -7.68
CA MET A 63 0.80 11.04 -6.56
C MET A 63 1.00 9.64 -6.00
N HIS A 64 1.54 8.70 -6.78
CA HIS A 64 1.58 7.29 -6.41
C HIS A 64 2.37 7.01 -5.13
N LYS A 65 3.38 7.84 -4.80
CA LYS A 65 4.19 7.71 -3.58
C LYS A 65 3.33 7.97 -2.34
N PHE A 66 2.64 9.11 -2.32
CA PHE A 66 1.78 9.52 -1.21
C PHE A 66 0.61 8.55 -1.04
N ILE A 67 -0.03 8.16 -2.15
CA ILE A 67 -1.15 7.22 -2.14
C ILE A 67 -0.70 5.85 -1.62
N SER A 68 0.47 5.36 -2.04
CA SER A 68 0.98 4.07 -1.60
C SER A 68 1.27 4.04 -0.09
N LEU A 69 1.84 5.12 0.46
CA LEU A 69 2.12 5.22 1.89
C LEU A 69 0.83 5.34 2.71
N PHE A 70 -0.12 6.14 2.22
CA PHE A 70 -1.45 6.23 2.80
C PHE A 70 -2.12 4.86 2.86
N LEU A 71 -2.16 4.12 1.75
CA LEU A 71 -2.80 2.80 1.70
C LEU A 71 -2.09 1.78 2.59
N PHE A 72 -0.75 1.83 2.69
CA PHE A 72 0.01 0.97 3.61
C PHE A 72 -0.40 1.19 5.07
N VAL A 73 -0.42 2.44 5.53
CA VAL A 73 -0.83 2.77 6.90
C VAL A 73 -2.32 2.47 7.11
N TRP A 74 -3.16 2.82 6.13
CA TRP A 74 -4.60 2.60 6.15
C TRP A 74 -4.96 1.12 6.32
N TRP A 75 -4.30 0.24 5.58
CA TRP A 75 -4.51 -1.21 5.70
C TRP A 75 -3.83 -1.80 6.93
N GLY A 76 -2.73 -1.23 7.43
CA GLY A 76 -2.15 -1.64 8.71
C GLY A 76 -3.14 -1.48 9.86
N VAL A 77 -3.76 -0.30 9.96
CA VAL A 77 -4.82 -0.04 10.96
C VAL A 77 -6.09 -0.84 10.63
N GLY A 78 -6.50 -0.88 9.37
CA GLY A 78 -7.71 -1.58 8.92
C GLY A 78 -7.66 -3.08 9.18
N ALA A 79 -6.53 -3.74 8.91
CA ALA A 79 -6.32 -5.15 9.22
C ALA A 79 -6.30 -5.38 10.72
N ALA A 80 -5.60 -4.54 11.49
CA ALA A 80 -5.54 -4.68 12.94
C ALA A 80 -6.93 -4.52 13.59
N VAL A 81 -7.64 -3.43 13.32
CA VAL A 81 -8.99 -3.23 13.86
C VAL A 81 -9.94 -4.31 13.36
N GLY A 82 -9.92 -4.62 12.06
CA GLY A 82 -10.79 -5.60 11.44
C GLY A 82 -10.64 -7.02 12.01
N THR A 83 -9.44 -7.40 12.47
CA THR A 83 -9.14 -8.77 12.93
C THR A 83 -9.01 -8.91 14.44
N PHE A 84 -8.50 -7.90 15.15
CA PHE A 84 -8.39 -7.95 16.61
C PHE A 84 -9.62 -7.39 17.33
N ASN A 85 -10.29 -6.38 16.77
CA ASN A 85 -11.52 -5.81 17.35
C ASN A 85 -12.79 -6.39 16.70
N GLY A 86 -12.72 -6.72 15.42
CA GLY A 86 -13.82 -7.26 14.62
C GLY A 86 -14.12 -6.42 13.39
N PRO A 87 -14.94 -6.92 12.46
CA PRO A 87 -15.80 -8.10 12.59
C PRO A 87 -15.14 -9.45 12.27
N PHE A 88 -13.86 -9.49 11.90
CA PHE A 88 -13.19 -10.69 11.43
C PHE A 88 -12.24 -11.27 12.48
N THR A 89 -12.74 -11.58 13.67
CA THR A 89 -11.94 -12.21 14.74
C THR A 89 -11.69 -13.70 14.49
N ASP A 90 -12.63 -14.34 13.80
CA ASP A 90 -12.49 -15.72 13.37
C ASP A 90 -11.88 -15.79 11.96
N VAL A 91 -11.15 -16.87 11.70
CA VAL A 91 -10.57 -17.13 10.39
C VAL A 91 -11.68 -17.33 9.34
N GLY A 92 -11.53 -16.66 8.19
CA GLY A 92 -12.51 -16.68 7.12
C GLY A 92 -12.17 -15.68 6.02
N ASN A 93 -13.06 -15.55 5.03
CA ASN A 93 -12.80 -14.74 3.84
C ASN A 93 -12.42 -13.28 4.17
N GLY A 94 -13.12 -12.65 5.11
CA GLY A 94 -12.81 -11.28 5.54
C GLY A 94 -11.48 -11.16 6.27
N TYR A 95 -11.12 -12.16 7.09
CA TYR A 95 -9.83 -12.23 7.78
C TYR A 95 -8.68 -12.30 6.78
N PHE A 96 -8.73 -13.25 5.83
CA PHE A 96 -7.68 -13.41 4.83
C PHE A 96 -7.62 -12.22 3.87
N ALA A 97 -8.76 -11.66 3.48
CA ALA A 97 -8.80 -10.47 2.63
C ALA A 97 -8.15 -9.24 3.31
N ALA A 98 -8.34 -9.06 4.62
CA ALA A 98 -7.71 -7.98 5.37
C ALA A 98 -6.18 -8.04 5.32
N TRP A 99 -5.62 -9.22 5.60
CA TRP A 99 -4.17 -9.45 5.58
C TRP A 99 -3.61 -9.43 4.16
N ALA A 100 -4.32 -9.99 3.17
CA ALA A 100 -3.94 -9.91 1.77
C ALA A 100 -3.87 -8.45 1.29
N ALA A 101 -4.88 -7.64 1.62
CA ALA A 101 -4.89 -6.22 1.28
C ALA A 101 -3.74 -5.47 1.95
N PHE A 102 -3.43 -5.78 3.21
CA PHE A 102 -2.24 -5.23 3.87
C PHE A 102 -0.94 -5.60 3.13
N LEU A 103 -0.72 -6.88 2.80
CA LEU A 103 0.46 -7.31 2.07
C LEU A 103 0.59 -6.67 0.68
N PHE A 104 -0.51 -6.57 -0.07
CA PHE A 104 -0.50 -5.92 -1.38
C PHE A 104 -0.28 -4.40 -1.29
N SER A 105 -0.79 -3.75 -0.24
CA SER A 105 -0.50 -2.34 0.04
C SER A 105 0.98 -2.12 0.37
N THR A 106 1.60 -3.03 1.14
CA THR A 106 3.03 -3.03 1.43
C THR A 106 3.86 -3.19 0.17
N GLN A 107 3.51 -4.17 -0.68
CA GLN A 107 4.19 -4.38 -1.97
C GLN A 107 4.06 -3.15 -2.88
N TYR A 108 2.90 -2.50 -2.88
CA TYR A 108 2.69 -1.26 -3.63
C TYR A 108 3.57 -0.11 -3.10
N ALA A 109 3.63 0.08 -1.78
CA ALA A 109 4.47 1.09 -1.13
C ALA A 109 5.97 0.87 -1.34
N TYR A 110 6.41 -0.40 -1.28
CA TYR A 110 7.78 -0.81 -1.61
C TYR A 110 8.15 -0.52 -3.06
N SER A 111 7.21 -0.72 -3.98
CA SER A 111 7.42 -0.45 -5.40
C SER A 111 7.45 1.05 -5.72
N ALA A 112 6.70 1.87 -4.97
CA ALA A 112 6.52 3.28 -5.26
C ALA A 112 7.55 4.20 -4.59
N SER A 113 8.08 3.82 -3.41
CA SER A 113 8.88 4.75 -2.60
C SER A 113 10.26 4.21 -2.23
N GLN A 114 11.29 5.03 -2.47
CA GLN A 114 12.63 4.84 -1.91
C GLN A 114 12.62 5.00 -0.38
N ILE A 115 11.66 5.76 0.17
CA ILE A 115 11.52 6.01 1.60
C ILE A 115 11.18 4.71 2.34
N VAL A 116 10.18 3.95 1.89
CA VAL A 116 9.81 2.69 2.52
C VAL A 116 10.94 1.66 2.38
N ARG A 117 11.64 1.63 1.24
CA ARG A 117 12.86 0.81 1.06
C ARG A 117 13.91 1.17 2.11
N ASN A 118 14.29 2.44 2.19
CA ASN A 118 15.29 2.92 3.14
C ASN A 118 14.88 2.67 4.61
N MET A 119 13.61 2.81 4.96
CA MET A 119 13.12 2.54 6.32
C MET A 119 13.17 1.05 6.64
N LEU A 120 12.78 0.19 5.69
CA LEU A 120 12.80 -1.26 5.86
C LEU A 120 14.23 -1.79 5.90
N ASP A 121 15.11 -1.28 5.04
CA ASP A 121 16.54 -1.60 5.02
C ASP A 121 17.21 -1.16 6.33
N ARG A 122 16.87 0.02 6.85
CA ARG A 122 17.33 0.48 8.17
C ARG A 122 16.80 -0.40 9.31
N GLY A 123 15.54 -0.81 9.25
CA GLY A 123 14.94 -1.72 10.23
C GLY A 123 15.60 -3.10 10.20
N ALA A 124 15.83 -3.65 9.01
CA ALA A 124 16.54 -4.92 8.82
C ALA A 124 17.99 -4.84 9.31
N ASN A 125 18.71 -3.78 8.94
CA ASN A 125 20.09 -3.55 9.39
C ASN A 125 20.18 -3.34 10.91
N ALA A 126 19.16 -2.75 11.55
CA ALA A 126 19.09 -2.62 13.00
C ALA A 126 18.74 -3.94 13.70
N ALA A 127 17.84 -4.74 13.13
CA ALA A 127 17.42 -6.04 13.67
C ALA A 127 18.51 -7.13 13.55
N MET A 128 19.37 -7.05 12.53
CA MET A 128 20.48 -7.99 12.33
C MET A 128 21.69 -7.74 13.25
N GLY A 129 21.62 -6.77 14.17
CA GLY A 129 22.72 -6.44 15.09
C GLY A 129 23.84 -5.68 14.38
N GLY A 130 24.07 -4.43 14.79
CA GLY A 130 25.03 -3.52 14.18
C GLY A 130 26.39 -4.16 13.87
N GLY A 131 26.66 -4.36 12.58
CA GLY A 131 27.85 -5.05 12.12
C GLY A 131 28.16 -4.83 10.64
N ALA A 132 28.01 -3.60 10.11
CA ALA A 132 28.77 -3.12 8.96
C ALA A 132 28.55 -1.61 8.79
N ALA A 133 29.60 -0.82 8.99
CA ALA A 133 29.64 0.58 8.60
C ALA A 133 29.38 0.71 7.08
N PRO A 134 28.68 1.76 6.61
CA PRO A 134 28.51 1.98 5.19
C PRO A 134 29.87 2.36 4.59
N ASN A 135 30.42 1.48 3.74
CA ASN A 135 31.53 1.85 2.89
C ASN A 135 31.01 2.84 1.86
N ASN A 136 31.67 3.99 1.77
CA ASN A 136 31.42 5.03 0.79
C ASN A 136 31.54 4.45 -0.63
N THR A 137 30.42 4.11 -1.25
CA THR A 137 30.31 4.08 -2.70
C THR A 137 29.32 5.16 -3.10
N ALA A 138 29.90 6.34 -3.28
CA ALA A 138 29.46 7.45 -4.12
C ALA A 138 28.06 7.32 -4.73
N ALA A 139 27.16 8.22 -4.33
CA ALA A 139 26.28 8.84 -5.30
C ALA A 139 27.02 10.08 -5.82
N PRO A 140 27.59 10.09 -7.04
CA PRO A 140 27.93 11.34 -7.68
C PRO A 140 26.62 11.89 -8.27
N GLY A 141 26.21 13.05 -7.72
CA GLY A 141 25.37 13.96 -8.49
C GLY A 141 26.09 14.39 -9.77
N ASP A 142 25.28 14.87 -10.71
CA ASP A 142 25.61 16.01 -11.56
C ASP A 142 27.03 16.03 -12.18
N VAL A 143 27.19 15.37 -13.33
CA VAL A 143 28.18 15.77 -14.33
C VAL A 143 27.50 16.04 -15.66
N GLN A 144 27.30 17.34 -15.86
CA GLN A 144 27.18 18.14 -17.08
C GLN A 144 27.15 17.43 -18.45
N VAL A 145 26.15 17.81 -19.24
CA VAL A 145 26.14 17.76 -20.71
C VAL A 145 27.37 18.50 -21.22
N ASP A 146 28.34 17.79 -21.81
CA ASP A 146 29.41 18.42 -22.58
C ASP A 146 28.97 18.63 -24.03
N GLN A 147 29.33 19.80 -24.53
CA GLN A 147 28.77 20.45 -25.70
C GLN A 147 29.24 19.77 -26.99
N SER A 148 28.30 19.69 -27.94
CA SER A 148 28.62 19.68 -29.36
C SER A 148 29.51 20.89 -29.67
N SER A 149 30.80 20.68 -29.94
CA SER A 149 31.68 21.59 -30.67
C SER A 149 33.01 20.90 -30.94
N SER A 150 33.28 20.51 -32.20
CA SER A 150 34.55 20.73 -32.92
C SER A 150 34.71 19.77 -34.10
N VAL A 151 34.48 20.34 -35.29
CA VAL A 151 34.98 19.96 -36.64
C VAL A 151 34.40 18.72 -37.32
#